data_AF-A0AB35L7B2-F1
#
_entry.id   AF-A0AB35L7B2-F1
#
_cell.length_a   1.000
_cell.length_b   1.000
_cell.length_c   1.000
_cell.angle_alpha   90.00
_cell.angle_beta   90.00
_cell.angle_gamma   90.00
#
_symmetry.space_group_name_H-M   'P 1'
#
loop_
_entity.id
_entity.type
_entity.pdbx_description
1 polymer ?
#
loop_
_entity_poly.entity_id
_entity_poly.type
_entity_poly.pdbx_seq_one_letter_code
_entity_poly.pdbx_strand_id
1 'polypeptide(L)' 'MQGTNWVKCSEKMPEQDIRVMTVWNGMPTILCLFSRTRLWDDGDFYSCIPLEDVTHWMPLPPMPEGE' A
#
# COMPACT_ATOMS: atom_id res chain seq x y z
N MET A 1 16.64 6.28 16.34
CA MET A 1 16.18 5.30 15.33
C MET A 1 15.11 5.99 14.53
N GLN A 2 15.34 6.31 13.25
CA GLN A 2 14.27 6.82 12.38
C GLN A 2 13.21 5.73 12.30
N GLY A 3 12.05 5.97 12.90
CA GLY A 3 10.90 5.07 12.78
C GLY A 3 10.55 4.95 11.31
N THR A 4 10.35 3.72 10.84
CA THR A 4 9.93 3.52 9.46
C THR A 4 8.51 4.09 9.28
N ASN A 5 8.19 4.67 8.13
CA ASN A 5 6.85 5.21 7.83
C ASN A 5 5.79 4.11 7.58
N TRP A 6 6.10 2.86 7.90
CA TRP A 6 5.23 1.71 7.68
C TRP A 6 4.19 1.59 8.79
N VAL A 7 2.93 1.46 8.38
CA VAL A 7 1.77 1.25 9.23
C VAL A 7 1.29 -0.18 9.04
N LYS A 8 1.06 -0.92 10.13
CA LYS A 8 0.46 -2.26 10.04
C LYS A 8 -1.00 -2.14 9.63
N CYS A 9 -1.46 -2.97 8.71
CA CYS A 9 -2.86 -3.03 8.31
C CYS A 9 -3.79 -3.34 9.52
N SER A 10 -3.30 -4.13 10.47
CA SER A 10 -4.03 -4.44 11.72
C SER A 10 -4.15 -3.28 12.70
N GLU A 11 -3.31 -2.25 12.58
CA GLU A 11 -3.38 -1.04 13.40
C GLU A 11 -4.26 0.02 12.73
N LYS A 12 -4.06 0.23 11.43
CA LYS A 12 -4.81 1.20 10.64
C LYS A 12 -4.75 0.87 9.16
N MET A 13 -5.91 0.87 8.50
CA MET A 13 -6.00 0.81 7.04
C MET A 13 -5.83 2.21 6.42
N PRO A 14 -5.31 2.31 5.19
CA PRO A 14 -5.31 3.57 4.45
C PRO A 14 -6.74 4.05 4.17
N GLU A 15 -6.87 5.32 3.79
CA GLU A 15 -8.13 5.84 3.27
C GLU A 15 -8.49 5.12 1.96
N GLN A 16 -9.78 5.05 1.64
CA GLN A 16 -10.22 4.46 0.37
C GLN A 16 -9.81 5.36 -0.80
N ASP A 17 -9.60 4.73 -1.95
CA ASP A 17 -9.27 5.37 -3.22
C ASP A 17 -7.93 6.16 -3.21
N ILE A 18 -7.00 5.83 -2.29
CA ILE A 18 -5.63 6.37 -2.28
C ILE A 18 -4.60 5.33 -2.77
N ARG A 19 -3.50 5.84 -3.30
CA ARG A 19 -2.33 5.06 -3.71
C ARG A 19 -1.29 5.03 -2.61
N VAL A 20 -0.80 3.83 -2.26
CA VAL A 20 0.22 3.61 -1.23
C VAL A 20 1.28 2.62 -1.70
N MET A 21 2.43 2.59 -1.01
CA MET A 21 3.34 1.45 -1.09
C MET A 21 2.88 0.37 -0.11
N THR A 22 2.99 -0.90 -0.50
CA THR A 22 2.59 -2.05 0.32
C THR A 22 3.69 -3.09 0.42
N VAL A 23 3.62 -3.94 1.45
CA VAL A 23 4.41 -5.17 1.55
C VAL A 23 3.52 -6.36 1.27
N TRP A 24 3.82 -7.07 0.18
CA TRP A 24 3.16 -8.31 -0.24
C TRP A 24 4.20 -9.42 -0.39
N ASN A 25 3.95 -10.60 0.17
CA ASN A 25 4.90 -11.73 0.17
C ASN A 25 6.32 -11.37 0.65
N GLY A 26 6.44 -10.43 1.60
CA GLY A 26 7.73 -9.99 2.15
C GLY A 26 8.54 -9.06 1.24
N MET A 27 8.00 -8.65 0.10
CA MET A 27 8.63 -7.72 -0.83
C MET A 27 7.88 -6.38 -0.87
N PRO A 28 8.58 -5.23 -0.99
CA PRO A 28 7.93 -3.97 -1.34
C PRO A 28 7.35 -4.10 -2.75
N THR A 29 6.03 -3.99 -2.88
CA THR A 29 5.34 -4.08 -4.17
C THR A 29 4.46 -2.82 -4.36
N ILE A 30 4.37 -2.38 -5.61
CA ILE A 30 3.99 -1.02 -6.03
C ILE A 30 2.46 -0.78 -5.98
N LEU A 31 2.09 0.48 -5.67
CA LEU A 31 0.81 1.16 -5.92
C LEU A 31 -0.46 0.33 -5.76
N CYS A 32 -0.75 -0.12 -4.55
CA CYS A 32 -2.06 -0.68 -4.30
C CYS A 32 -3.11 0.43 -4.10
N LEU A 33 -4.19 0.44 -4.90
CA LEU A 33 -5.40 1.20 -4.60
C LEU A 33 -6.19 0.43 -3.55
N PHE A 34 -6.42 1.02 -2.37
CA PHE A 34 -7.40 0.46 -1.43
C PHE A 34 -8.80 0.83 -1.93
N SER A 35 -9.44 -0.09 -2.63
CA SER A 35 -10.65 0.20 -3.40
C SER A 35 -11.91 0.28 -2.54
N ARG A 36 -12.98 0.82 -3.11
CA ARG A 36 -14.33 0.82 -2.49
C ARG A 36 -14.85 -0.57 -2.14
N THR A 37 -14.40 -1.61 -2.84
CA THR A 37 -14.78 -3.00 -2.56
C THR A 37 -13.95 -3.64 -1.44
N ARG A 38 -13.10 -2.85 -0.76
CA ARG A 38 -12.20 -3.31 0.31
C ARG A 38 -11.27 -4.42 -0.18
N LEU A 39 -10.66 -4.22 -1.33
CA LEU A 39 -9.57 -5.05 -1.84
C LEU A 39 -8.40 -4.14 -2.22
N TRP A 40 -7.22 -4.73 -2.31
CA TRP A 40 -6.05 -4.06 -2.87
C TRP A 40 -5.98 -4.33 -4.37
N ASP A 41 -5.74 -3.31 -5.17
CA ASP A 41 -5.57 -3.41 -6.63
C ASP A 41 -4.15 -2.96 -6.97
N ASP A 42 -3.33 -3.86 -7.51
CA ASP A 42 -1.92 -3.63 -7.85
C ASP A 42 -1.70 -2.84 -9.15
N GLY A 43 -2.80 -2.37 -9.76
CA GLY A 43 -2.81 -1.57 -10.97
C GLY A 43 -2.86 -2.39 -12.26
N ASP A 44 -2.96 -3.72 -12.18
CA ASP A 44 -3.15 -4.57 -13.36
C ASP A 44 -4.61 -4.61 -13.85
N PHE A 45 -5.58 -4.21 -13.01
CA PHE A 45 -7.04 -4.23 -13.27
C PHE A 45 -7.64 -5.60 -13.62
N TYR A 46 -6.85 -6.67 -13.59
CA TYR A 46 -7.27 -8.05 -13.88
C TYR A 46 -7.41 -8.87 -12.60
N SER A 47 -6.71 -8.49 -11.53
CA SER A 47 -6.74 -9.19 -10.26
C SER A 47 -6.74 -8.21 -9.08
N CYS A 48 -7.27 -8.68 -7.95
CA CYS A 48 -7.18 -7.95 -6.69
C CYS A 48 -6.42 -8.81 -5.69
N ILE A 49 -5.61 -8.17 -4.86
CA ILE A 49 -4.93 -8.81 -3.73
C ILE A 49 -5.88 -8.80 -2.53
N PRO A 50 -6.13 -9.97 -1.89
CA PRO A 50 -6.90 -10.06 -0.65
C PRO A 50 -6.35 -9.18 0.46
N LEU A 51 -7.20 -8.72 1.38
CA LEU A 51 -6.78 -7.81 2.44
C LEU A 51 -5.73 -8.41 3.37
N GLU A 52 -5.89 -9.70 3.65
CA GLU A 52 -5.02 -10.49 4.52
C GLU A 52 -3.60 -10.67 3.98
N ASP A 53 -3.40 -10.52 2.67
CA ASP A 53 -2.10 -10.76 2.02
C ASP A 53 -1.16 -9.54 2.13
N VAL A 54 -1.70 -8.36 2.44
CA VAL A 54 -0.92 -7.13 2.64
C VAL A 54 -0.78 -6.85 4.13
N THR A 55 0.47 -6.84 4.59
CA THR A 55 0.77 -6.73 6.03
C THR A 55 1.05 -5.30 6.50
N HIS A 56 1.64 -4.48 5.63
CA HIS A 56 2.06 -3.12 5.93
C HIS A 56 1.85 -2.22 4.72
N TRP A 57 1.56 -0.95 4.99
CA TRP A 57 1.50 0.10 3.97
C TRP A 57 2.23 1.36 4.44
N MET A 58 2.60 2.22 3.50
CA MET A 58 3.04 3.59 3.80
C MET A 58 2.55 4.54 2.70
N PRO A 59 2.33 5.83 3.01
CA PRO A 59 2.08 6.82 1.97
C PRO A 59 3.23 6.82 0.96
N LEU A 60 2.92 7.17 -0.30
CA LEU A 60 3.96 7.35 -1.29
C LEU A 60 4.99 8.36 -0.78
N PRO A 61 6.30 8.08 -0.92
CA PRO A 61 7.30 9.09 -0.63
C PRO A 61 7.02 10.33 -1.48
N PRO A 62 7.37 11.53 -0.99
CA PRO A 62 7.30 12.73 -1.81
C PRO A 62 8.08 12.48 -3.10
N MET A 63 7.55 12.99 -4.21
CA MET A 63 8.29 13.01 -5.48
C MET A 63 9.70 13.56 -5.21
N PRO A 64 10.76 12.88 -5.66
CA PRO A 64 12.10 13.43 -5.57
C PRO A 64 12.12 14.82 -6.21
N GLU A 65 12.74 15.79 -5.56
CA GLU A 65 13.08 17.04 -6.22
C GLU A 65 14.03 16.67 -7.37
N GLY A 66 13.62 16.95 -8.61
CA GLY A 66 14.51 16.75 -9.76
C GLY A 66 15.74 17.65 -9.60
N GLU A 67 16.90 17.17 -10.04
CA GLU A 67 18.10 18.02 -10.17
C GLU A 67 17.87 19.15 -11.17
#